data_AF-A0A094J6E7-F1
#
_entry.id   AF-A0A094J6E7-F1
#
_cell.length_a   1.000
_cell.length_b   1.000
_cell.length_c   1.000
_cell.angle_alpha   90.00
_cell.angle_beta   90.00
_cell.angle_gamma   90.00
#
_symmetry.space_group_name_H-M   'P 1'
#
loop_
_entity.id
_entity.type
_entity.pdbx_description
1 polymer ?
#
loop_
_entity_poly.entity_id
_entity_poly.type
_entity_poly.pdbx_seq_one_letter_code
_entity_poly.pdbx_strand_id
1 'polypeptide(L)'
;MADNYLLKLYHKTLRYPFGRQLFSAMFARKAPYFRSIKPLITELQPNFCELRFNKRKAVENHIGTVHAIALCNGLEMAMGALAEVTIPKHLRWIPKGMTVNYTAKADSDIRITAETPAAAWQPGDLAVHVKGYRADGTVVIEGTITIYISAKPNKD
;
A
#
# COMPACT_ATOMS: atom_id res chain seq x y z
N MET A 1 -0.38 -19.69 -11.76
CA MET A 1 -0.36 -18.34 -11.16
C MET A 1 -1.55 -17.57 -11.71
N ALA A 2 -2.48 -17.15 -10.85
CA ALA A 2 -3.72 -16.54 -11.28
C ALA A 2 -3.45 -15.28 -12.12
N ASP A 3 -4.15 -15.19 -13.24
CA ASP A 3 -3.98 -14.17 -14.26
C ASP A 3 -4.48 -12.79 -13.75
N ASN A 4 -3.66 -12.11 -12.92
CA ASN A 4 -3.99 -10.82 -12.32
C ASN A 4 -3.60 -9.69 -13.28
N TYR A 5 -4.61 -9.00 -13.82
CA TYR A 5 -4.45 -7.90 -14.76
C TYR A 5 -3.55 -6.78 -14.22
N LEU A 6 -3.65 -6.45 -12.93
CA LEU A 6 -2.90 -5.35 -12.34
C LEU A 6 -1.41 -5.69 -12.22
N LEU A 7 -1.08 -6.94 -11.87
CA LEU A 7 0.30 -7.44 -11.84
C LEU A 7 0.91 -7.52 -13.25
N LYS A 8 0.14 -7.95 -14.25
CA LYS A 8 0.56 -7.89 -15.66
C LYS A 8 0.85 -6.47 -16.12
N LEU A 9 -0.03 -5.52 -15.77
CA LEU A 9 0.14 -4.12 -16.10
C LEU A 9 1.40 -3.56 -15.44
N TYR A 10 1.64 -3.89 -14.18
CA TYR A 10 2.86 -3.54 -13.46
C TYR A 10 4.11 -4.03 -14.23
N HIS A 11 4.24 -5.33 -14.49
CA HIS A 11 5.38 -5.89 -15.23
C HIS A 11 5.53 -5.32 -16.65
N LYS A 12 4.42 -5.04 -17.34
CA LYS A 12 4.46 -4.42 -18.67
C LYS A 12 4.99 -3.00 -18.61
N THR A 13 4.56 -2.21 -17.63
CA THR A 13 5.05 -0.83 -17.46
C THR A 13 6.53 -0.79 -17.08
N LEU A 14 7.02 -1.74 -16.28
CA LEU A 14 8.44 -1.83 -15.91
C LEU A 14 9.41 -1.97 -17.09
N ARG A 15 8.94 -2.41 -18.27
CA ARG A 15 9.75 -2.51 -19.49
C ARG A 15 10.06 -1.15 -20.13
N TYR A 16 9.38 -0.09 -19.71
CA TYR A 16 9.58 1.27 -20.21
C TYR A 16 10.39 2.12 -19.22
N PRO A 17 11.18 3.10 -19.71
CA PRO A 17 11.79 4.08 -18.83
C PRO A 17 10.69 4.80 -18.03
N PHE A 18 10.92 4.98 -16.73
CA PHE A 18 9.94 5.52 -15.78
C PHE A 18 8.65 4.69 -15.57
N GLY A 19 8.68 3.40 -15.91
CA GLY A 19 7.55 2.48 -15.77
C GLY A 19 6.91 2.46 -14.38
N ARG A 20 7.74 2.52 -13.33
CA ARG A 20 7.28 2.56 -11.93
C ARG A 20 6.54 3.87 -11.61
N GLN A 21 7.03 5.01 -12.09
CA GLN A 21 6.33 6.28 -11.92
C GLN A 21 4.97 6.27 -12.64
N LEU A 22 4.92 5.74 -13.86
CA LEU A 22 3.68 5.66 -14.64
C LEU A 22 2.65 4.77 -13.93
N PHE A 23 3.05 3.58 -13.49
CA PHE A 23 2.17 2.68 -12.76
C PHE A 23 1.67 3.29 -11.44
N SER A 24 2.57 3.90 -10.66
CA SER A 24 2.21 4.52 -9.39
C SER A 24 1.24 5.67 -9.59
N ALA A 25 1.43 6.48 -10.63
CA ALA A 25 0.50 7.54 -11.01
C ALA A 25 -0.86 6.98 -11.43
N MET A 26 -0.91 5.88 -12.20
CA MET A 26 -2.17 5.24 -12.58
C MET A 26 -2.91 4.66 -11.37
N PHE A 27 -2.21 3.95 -10.49
CA PHE A 27 -2.81 3.37 -9.29
C PHE A 27 -3.34 4.47 -8.35
N ALA A 28 -2.55 5.53 -8.13
CA ALA A 28 -2.96 6.69 -7.35
C ALA A 28 -4.12 7.49 -7.98
N ARG A 29 -4.48 7.25 -9.25
CA ARG A 29 -5.71 7.83 -9.84
C ARG A 29 -6.98 7.07 -9.43
N LYS A 30 -6.90 5.80 -9.01
CA LYS A 30 -8.05 5.07 -8.47
C LYS A 30 -8.58 5.70 -7.18
N ALA A 31 -7.68 6.26 -6.36
CA ALA A 31 -8.05 7.06 -5.19
C ALA A 31 -7.23 8.36 -5.18
N PRO A 32 -7.80 9.50 -5.62
CA PRO A 32 -7.07 10.76 -5.80
C PRO A 32 -6.26 11.21 -4.58
N TYR A 33 -6.72 10.88 -3.37
CA TYR A 33 -6.04 11.23 -2.12
C TYR A 33 -4.64 10.61 -1.99
N PHE A 34 -4.37 9.44 -2.59
CA PHE A 34 -3.03 8.85 -2.62
C PHE A 34 -2.00 9.75 -3.33
N ARG A 35 -2.43 10.58 -4.28
CA ARG A 35 -1.53 11.50 -4.99
C ARG A 35 -0.93 12.57 -4.08
N SER A 36 -1.56 12.85 -2.93
CA SER A 36 -1.09 13.86 -1.98
C SER A 36 0.32 13.57 -1.45
N ILE A 37 0.69 12.30 -1.28
CA ILE A 37 2.02 11.92 -0.80
C ILE A 37 3.06 11.74 -1.93
N LYS A 38 2.64 11.79 -3.21
CA LYS A 38 3.46 11.48 -4.39
C LYS A 38 4.20 10.12 -4.25
N PRO A 39 3.45 9.02 -4.08
CA PRO A 39 4.01 7.71 -3.80
C PRO A 39 4.62 7.06 -5.05
N LEU A 40 5.62 6.21 -4.82
CA LEU A 40 6.27 5.38 -5.82
C LEU A 40 6.29 3.93 -5.34
N ILE A 41 5.53 3.05 -5.99
CA ILE A 41 5.58 1.61 -5.74
C ILE A 41 6.91 1.06 -6.26
N THR A 42 7.76 0.57 -5.36
CA THR A 42 9.09 0.04 -5.65
C THR A 42 9.07 -1.45 -5.90
N GLU A 43 8.18 -2.18 -5.24
CA GLU A 43 7.98 -3.62 -5.38
C GLU A 43 6.51 -3.97 -5.24
N LEU A 44 6.01 -4.85 -6.10
CA LEU A 44 4.63 -5.33 -6.06
C LEU A 44 4.56 -6.77 -6.54
N GLN A 45 4.11 -7.65 -5.66
CA GLN A 45 3.93 -9.07 -5.94
C GLN A 45 2.81 -9.65 -5.07
N PRO A 46 2.30 -10.85 -5.35
CA PRO A 46 1.31 -11.48 -4.48
C PRO A 46 1.80 -11.53 -3.02
N ASN A 47 0.95 -11.06 -2.11
CA ASN A 47 1.18 -10.96 -0.67
C ASN A 47 2.23 -9.95 -0.20
N PHE A 48 2.78 -9.11 -1.08
CA PHE A 48 3.75 -8.10 -0.68
C PHE A 48 3.69 -6.84 -1.56
N CYS A 49 3.74 -5.68 -0.92
CA CYS A 49 3.93 -4.40 -1.61
C CYS A 49 4.93 -3.54 -0.84
N GLU A 50 5.87 -2.93 -1.57
CA GLU A 50 6.69 -1.83 -1.09
C GLU A 50 6.40 -0.56 -1.87
N LEU A 51 6.28 0.56 -1.17
CA LEU A 51 6.28 1.89 -1.76
C LEU A 51 7.19 2.85 -1.01
N ARG A 52 7.54 3.95 -1.68
CA ARG A 52 8.33 5.04 -1.10
C ARG A 52 7.69 6.38 -1.39
N PHE A 53 7.91 7.35 -0.51
CA PHE A 53 7.60 8.74 -0.79
C PHE A 53 8.56 9.69 -0.06
N ASN A 54 8.78 10.86 -0.65
CA ASN A 54 9.77 11.80 -0.15
C ASN A 54 9.19 12.69 0.95
N LYS A 55 9.99 12.99 1.97
CA LYS A 55 9.70 14.06 2.91
C LYS A 55 9.79 15.40 2.18
N ARG A 56 8.72 16.19 2.32
CA ARG A 56 8.58 17.50 1.68
C ARG A 56 7.55 18.32 2.44
N LYS A 57 7.60 19.64 2.33
CA LYS A 57 6.69 20.57 3.02
C LYS A 57 5.20 20.15 3.03
N ALA A 58 4.67 19.67 1.91
CA ALA A 58 3.24 19.33 1.83
C ALA A 58 2.82 18.05 2.58
N VAL A 59 3.78 17.25 3.07
CA VAL A 59 3.51 16.06 3.90
C VAL A 59 4.12 16.21 5.29
N GLU A 60 4.62 17.39 5.64
CA GLU A 60 5.18 17.65 6.97
C GLU A 60 4.08 18.05 7.95
N ASN A 61 4.31 17.79 9.23
CA ASN A 61 3.53 18.31 10.35
C ASN A 61 4.14 19.63 10.87
N HIS A 62 3.53 20.17 11.93
CA HIS A 62 3.93 21.42 12.56
C HIS A 62 5.34 21.40 13.21
N ILE A 63 5.95 20.23 13.41
CA ILE A 63 7.33 20.08 13.92
C ILE A 63 8.34 19.68 12.84
N GLY A 64 7.96 19.74 11.55
CA GLY A 64 8.85 19.51 10.43
C GLY A 64 9.22 18.03 10.19
N THR A 65 8.50 17.08 10.76
CA THR A 65 8.59 15.64 10.42
C THR A 65 7.43 15.24 9.51
N VAL A 66 7.48 14.07 8.88
CA VAL A 66 6.35 13.56 8.09
C VAL A 66 5.11 13.43 8.98
N HIS A 67 3.98 13.90 8.45
CA HIS A 67 2.69 13.90 9.12
C HIS A 67 2.17 12.47 9.32
N ALA A 68 1.64 12.19 10.51
CA ALA A 68 1.08 10.89 10.87
C ALA A 68 0.09 10.36 9.83
N ILE A 69 -0.83 11.19 9.36
CA ILE A 69 -1.82 10.81 8.34
C ILE A 69 -1.19 10.60 6.95
N ALA A 70 -0.06 11.24 6.63
CA ALA A 70 0.65 10.93 5.39
C ALA A 70 1.29 9.54 5.45
N LEU A 71 1.79 9.12 6.62
CA LEU A 71 2.24 7.75 6.85
C LEU A 71 1.07 6.76 6.69
N CYS A 72 -0.07 7.00 7.34
CA CYS A 72 -1.26 6.16 7.21
C CYS A 72 -1.76 6.06 5.76
N ASN A 73 -1.74 7.16 5.01
CA ASN A 73 -2.10 7.18 3.59
C ASN A 73 -1.20 6.25 2.76
N GLY A 74 0.10 6.23 3.08
CA GLY A 74 1.04 5.30 2.46
C GLY A 74 0.80 3.83 2.88
N LEU A 75 0.49 3.57 4.16
CA LEU A 75 0.17 2.22 4.64
C LEU A 75 -1.08 1.66 3.93
N GLU A 76 -2.12 2.49 3.82
CA GLU A 76 -3.37 2.16 3.14
C GLU A 76 -3.14 1.88 1.65
N MET A 77 -2.31 2.68 0.97
CA MET A 77 -1.99 2.46 -0.43
C MET A 77 -1.22 1.14 -0.65
N ALA A 78 -0.24 0.85 0.20
CA ALA A 78 0.54 -0.39 0.12
C ALA A 78 -0.33 -1.62 0.37
N MET A 79 -1.18 -1.57 1.40
CA MET A 79 -2.18 -2.61 1.68
C MET A 79 -3.12 -2.80 0.49
N GLY A 80 -3.68 -1.72 -0.06
CA GLY A 80 -4.62 -1.82 -1.17
C GLY A 80 -3.98 -2.36 -2.44
N ALA A 81 -2.74 -1.96 -2.75
CA ALA A 81 -1.99 -2.50 -3.88
C ALA A 81 -1.70 -3.99 -3.71
N LEU A 82 -1.26 -4.41 -2.52
CA LEU A 82 -1.10 -5.81 -2.16
C LEU A 82 -2.40 -6.58 -2.34
N ALA A 83 -3.52 -6.07 -1.82
CA ALA A 83 -4.79 -6.76 -1.87
C ALA A 83 -5.28 -6.96 -3.32
N GLU A 84 -5.15 -5.93 -4.15
CA GLU A 84 -5.52 -5.98 -5.56
C GLU A 84 -4.71 -7.01 -6.36
N VAL A 85 -3.41 -7.22 -6.06
CA VAL A 85 -2.59 -8.22 -6.77
C VAL A 85 -2.75 -9.64 -6.26
N THR A 86 -3.30 -9.81 -5.05
CA THR A 86 -3.28 -11.09 -4.35
C THR A 86 -4.64 -11.77 -4.26
N ILE A 87 -5.72 -11.00 -4.13
CA ILE A 87 -7.05 -11.54 -3.87
C ILE A 87 -7.51 -12.53 -4.97
N PRO A 88 -8.07 -13.71 -4.61
CA PRO A 88 -8.71 -14.60 -5.57
C PRO A 88 -9.84 -13.91 -6.35
N LYS A 89 -9.97 -14.21 -7.65
CA LYS A 89 -10.90 -13.50 -8.56
C LYS A 89 -12.36 -13.50 -8.11
N HIS A 90 -12.81 -14.56 -7.44
CA HIS A 90 -14.17 -14.75 -6.95
C HIS A 90 -14.48 -13.97 -5.65
N LEU A 91 -13.46 -13.35 -5.04
CA LEU A 91 -13.58 -12.56 -3.81
C LEU A 91 -13.41 -11.06 -4.09
N ARG A 92 -13.91 -10.24 -3.17
CA ARG A 92 -13.70 -8.79 -3.07
C ARG A 92 -13.31 -8.43 -1.62
N TRP A 93 -12.72 -7.26 -1.44
CA TRP A 93 -12.29 -6.78 -0.14
C TRP A 93 -12.72 -5.33 0.08
N ILE A 94 -12.82 -4.91 1.34
CA ILE A 94 -13.00 -3.51 1.74
C ILE A 94 -12.28 -3.26 3.08
N PRO A 95 -11.61 -2.11 3.29
CA PRO A 95 -11.08 -1.73 4.59
C PRO A 95 -12.18 -1.71 5.66
N LYS A 96 -11.91 -2.30 6.83
CA LYS A 96 -12.81 -2.35 7.98
C LYS A 96 -12.26 -1.60 9.19
N GLY A 97 -10.94 -1.58 9.36
CA GLY A 97 -10.30 -0.87 10.46
C GLY A 97 -8.79 -0.79 10.29
N MET A 98 -8.16 0.12 11.01
CA MET A 98 -6.70 0.29 11.01
C MET A 98 -6.26 0.62 12.43
N THR A 99 -5.24 -0.11 12.92
CA THR A 99 -4.57 0.16 14.20
C THR A 99 -3.09 0.31 13.92
N VAL A 100 -2.51 1.44 14.33
CA VAL A 100 -1.09 1.76 14.11
C VAL A 100 -0.47 2.36 15.36
N ASN A 101 0.80 2.06 15.57
CA ASN A 101 1.65 2.63 16.59
C ASN A 101 2.70 3.53 15.93
N TYR A 102 2.87 4.75 16.43
CA TYR A 102 3.94 5.65 16.00
C TYR A 102 5.14 5.45 16.92
N THR A 103 6.15 4.75 16.44
CA THR A 103 7.28 4.26 17.25
C THR A 103 8.44 5.23 17.29
N ALA A 104 8.58 6.09 16.28
CA ALA A 104 9.65 7.08 16.19
C ALA A 104 9.26 8.27 15.29
N LYS A 105 10.06 9.34 15.32
CA LYS A 105 9.90 10.50 14.44
C LYS A 105 10.29 10.14 13.01
N ALA A 106 9.46 10.59 12.06
CA ALA A 106 9.67 10.40 10.62
C ALA A 106 10.36 11.62 9.99
N ASP A 107 11.67 11.76 10.19
CA ASP A 107 12.47 12.93 9.82
C ASP A 107 13.18 12.86 8.45
N SER A 108 12.98 11.78 7.70
CA SER A 108 13.49 11.60 6.33
C SER A 108 12.42 11.08 5.37
N ASP A 109 12.83 10.78 4.14
CA ASP A 109 12.04 9.99 3.19
C ASP A 109 11.59 8.66 3.80
N ILE A 110 10.43 8.19 3.35
CA ILE A 110 9.73 7.06 3.95
C ILE A 110 9.63 5.91 2.97
N ARG A 111 9.91 4.71 3.47
CA ARG A 111 9.66 3.43 2.83
C ARG A 111 8.55 2.72 3.58
N ILE A 112 7.54 2.21 2.89
CA ILE A 112 6.40 1.50 3.48
C ILE A 112 6.29 0.12 2.88
N THR A 113 6.00 -0.86 3.73
CA THR A 113 5.73 -2.23 3.34
C THR A 113 4.35 -2.66 3.82
N ALA A 114 3.67 -3.47 3.03
CA ALA A 114 2.51 -4.25 3.41
C ALA A 114 2.76 -5.72 3.07
N GLU A 115 2.33 -6.63 3.94
CA GLU A 115 2.51 -8.07 3.74
C GLU A 115 1.37 -8.91 4.35
N THR A 116 1.11 -10.08 3.75
CA THR A 116 0.17 -11.09 4.27
C THR A 116 0.74 -12.50 4.12
N PRO A 117 0.31 -13.48 4.94
CA PRO A 117 0.57 -14.88 4.64
C PRO A 117 -0.18 -15.32 3.38
N ALA A 118 0.44 -16.13 2.52
CA ALA A 118 -0.17 -16.57 1.26
C ALA A 118 -1.50 -17.33 1.43
N ALA A 119 -1.65 -18.06 2.54
CA ALA A 119 -2.84 -18.86 2.84
C ALA A 119 -4.00 -18.05 3.45
N ALA A 120 -3.83 -16.75 3.70
CA ALA A 120 -4.77 -15.97 4.51
C ALA A 120 -6.04 -15.47 3.76
N TRP A 121 -6.13 -15.71 2.44
CA TRP A 121 -7.18 -15.15 1.57
C TRP A 121 -8.47 -15.97 1.56
N GLN A 122 -9.28 -15.84 2.62
CA GLN A 122 -10.57 -16.48 2.78
C GLN A 122 -11.65 -15.48 3.23
N PRO A 123 -12.96 -15.77 3.04
CA PRO A 123 -14.03 -14.90 3.55
C PRO A 123 -13.91 -14.62 5.05
N GLY A 124 -14.17 -13.39 5.46
CA GLY A 124 -14.00 -12.92 6.83
C GLY A 124 -13.02 -11.75 6.95
N ASP A 125 -12.58 -11.46 8.18
CA ASP A 125 -11.61 -10.41 8.44
C ASP A 125 -10.18 -10.94 8.18
N LEU A 126 -9.39 -10.17 7.42
CA LEU A 126 -7.96 -10.40 7.21
C LEU A 126 -7.16 -9.21 7.72
N ALA A 127 -6.23 -9.49 8.63
CA ALA A 127 -5.23 -8.54 9.11
C ALA A 127 -4.06 -8.43 8.12
N VAL A 128 -3.86 -7.26 7.51
CA VAL A 128 -2.68 -6.95 6.70
C VAL A 128 -1.64 -6.24 7.55
N HIS A 129 -0.44 -6.80 7.65
CA HIS A 129 0.65 -6.20 8.41
C HIS A 129 1.30 -5.09 7.62
N VAL A 130 1.48 -3.93 8.25
CA VAL A 130 2.03 -2.74 7.60
C VAL A 130 3.11 -2.08 8.46
N LYS A 131 4.17 -1.61 7.81
CA LYS A 131 5.29 -0.92 8.46
C LYS A 131 5.77 0.26 7.62
N GLY A 132 6.24 1.30 8.28
CA GLY A 132 6.91 2.43 7.66
C GLY A 132 8.27 2.67 8.31
N TYR A 133 9.27 2.91 7.47
CA TYR A 133 10.67 3.06 7.83
C TYR A 133 11.18 4.41 7.33
N ARG A 134 12.01 5.07 8.13
CA ARG A 134 12.83 6.19 7.67
C ARG A 134 14.12 5.69 7.02
N ALA A 135 14.96 6.57 6.50
CA ALA A 135 16.09 6.25 5.63
C ALA A 135 17.15 5.36 6.30
N ASP A 136 17.32 5.46 7.61
CA ASP A 136 18.25 4.63 8.39
C ASP A 136 17.70 3.22 8.74
N GLY A 137 16.49 2.90 8.27
CA GLY A 137 15.83 1.62 8.54
C GLY A 137 15.06 1.57 9.86
N THR A 138 15.02 2.66 10.65
CA THR A 138 14.21 2.74 11.86
C THR A 138 12.72 2.68 11.51
N VAL A 139 11.98 1.79 12.17
CA VAL A 139 10.51 1.75 12.10
C VAL A 139 9.95 3.00 12.79
N VAL A 140 9.19 3.80 12.05
CA VAL A 140 8.53 5.02 12.57
C VAL A 140 7.03 4.85 12.76
N ILE A 141 6.45 3.86 12.08
CA ILE A 141 5.05 3.46 12.19
C ILE A 141 4.92 1.98 11.90
N GLU A 142 4.09 1.28 12.66
CA GLU A 142 3.72 -0.10 12.36
C GLU A 142 2.32 -0.42 12.83
N GLY A 143 1.70 -1.44 12.24
CA GLY A 143 0.37 -1.82 12.65
C GLY A 143 -0.29 -2.84 11.74
N THR A 144 -1.61 -2.84 11.79
CA THR A 144 -2.46 -3.73 11.00
C THR A 144 -3.60 -2.94 10.39
N ILE A 145 -3.87 -3.18 9.11
CA ILE A 145 -5.09 -2.76 8.44
C ILE A 145 -5.96 -4.00 8.24
N THR A 146 -7.12 -4.02 8.87
CA THR A 146 -8.10 -5.11 8.74
C THR A 146 -8.96 -4.85 7.52
N ILE A 147 -8.96 -5.79 6.58
CA ILE A 147 -9.87 -5.81 5.45
C ILE A 147 -10.92 -6.91 5.64
N TYR A 148 -12.16 -6.63 5.23
CA TYR A 148 -13.21 -7.64 5.18
C TYR A 148 -13.29 -8.24 3.77
N ILE A 149 -13.14 -9.56 3.69
CA ILE A 149 -13.19 -10.34 2.46
C ILE A 149 -14.57 -10.99 2.33
N SER A 150 -15.18 -10.83 1.17
CA SER A 150 -16.48 -11.46 0.84
C SER A 150 -16.49 -11.97 -0.59
N ALA A 151 -17.42 -12.88 -0.90
CA ALA A 151 -17.67 -13.28 -2.28
C ALA A 151 -18.12 -12.07 -3.11
N LYS A 152 -17.70 -12.04 -4.38
CA LYS A 152 -18.32 -11.13 -5.34
C LYS A 152 -19.75 -11.59 -5.61
N PRO A 153 -20.73 -10.67 -5.67
CA PRO A 153 -22.05 -11.03 -6.13
C PRO A 153 -21.96 -11.60 -7.55
N ASN A 154 -22.73 -12.65 -7.83
CA ASN A 154 -22.95 -13.07 -9.22
C ASN A 154 -23.59 -11.89 -9.94
N LYS A 155 -23.07 -11.56 -11.12
CA LYS A 155 -23.77 -10.65 -12.01
C LYS A 155 -24.88 -11.46 -12.67
N ASP A 156 -26.11 -11.23 -12.25
CA ASP A 156 -27.30 -11.54 -13.05
C ASP A 156 -27.37 -10.61 -14.27
#